data_AF-A0A522SP36-F1
#
_entry.id   AF-A0A522SP36-F1
#
_cell.length_a   1.000
_cell.length_b   1.000
_cell.length_c   1.000
_cell.angle_alpha   90.00
_cell.angle_beta   90.00
_cell.angle_gamma   90.00
#
_symmetry.space_group_name_H-M   'P 1'
#
loop_
_entity.id
_entity.type
_entity.pdbx_description
1 polymer ?
#
loop_
_entity_poly.entity_id
_entity_poly.type
_entity_poly.pdbx_seq_one_letter_code
_entity_poly.pdbx_strand_id
1 'polypeptide(L)'
;MKMTRQPLILAALLAAALALGACGKKNGEAAPAPSEAPPAAATAPASAPVPAPATTAPTAMNNGAPAAVTVGSMELGSTVDANHKILASGTSFAPKDTIYASVDTTGSGNATLAAKWTTQDGQVVHEDSKSLNAMGPETTAFMISKPDGFPAGNYKVDISLDGKQVASKDFSVR
;
A
#
# COMPACT_ATOMS: atom_id res chain seq x y z
N MET A 1 11.97 -4.57 -46.56
CA MET A 1 10.71 -5.16 -47.07
C MET A 1 9.54 -4.32 -46.57
N LYS A 2 8.50 -4.13 -47.38
CA LYS A 2 7.27 -3.42 -46.98
C LYS A 2 6.15 -4.47 -46.86
N MET A 3 5.46 -4.51 -45.71
CA MET A 3 4.22 -5.25 -45.50
C MET A 3 3.32 -4.38 -44.60
N THR A 4 2.60 -3.43 -45.20
CA THR A 4 1.15 -3.51 -45.51
C THR A 4 0.28 -3.12 -44.31
N ARG A 5 -0.26 -1.90 -44.38
CA ARG A 5 -1.40 -1.42 -43.57
C ARG A 5 -2.70 -1.99 -44.18
N GLN A 6 -3.76 -2.23 -43.37
CA GLN A 6 -5.11 -1.66 -43.58
C GLN A 6 -6.14 -2.08 -42.49
N PRO A 7 -7.29 -1.38 -42.35
CA PRO A 7 -8.13 -1.38 -41.14
C PRO A 7 -9.57 -1.93 -41.34
N LEU A 8 -10.30 -2.09 -40.24
CA LEU A 8 -11.78 -2.00 -40.12
C LEU A 8 -12.10 -1.80 -38.62
N ILE A 9 -12.53 -0.63 -38.13
CA ILE A 9 -13.91 -0.09 -38.16
C ILE A 9 -14.98 -1.11 -37.74
N LEU A 10 -15.49 -0.97 -36.52
CA LEU A 10 -16.93 -1.08 -36.26
C LEU A 10 -17.31 -0.21 -35.05
N ALA A 11 -18.43 0.49 -35.14
CA ALA A 11 -18.92 1.40 -34.11
C ALA A 11 -20.11 0.80 -33.37
N ALA A 12 -20.31 1.17 -32.10
CA ALA A 12 -21.63 1.17 -31.47
C ALA A 12 -21.65 2.15 -30.28
N LEU A 13 -22.65 3.03 -30.27
CA LEU A 13 -22.99 3.89 -29.14
C LEU A 13 -23.80 3.08 -28.11
N LEU A 14 -23.64 3.37 -26.82
CA LEU A 14 -24.77 3.28 -25.90
C LEU A 14 -24.62 4.25 -24.73
N ALA A 15 -25.56 5.19 -24.62
CA ALA A 15 -25.69 6.08 -23.47
C ALA A 15 -26.75 5.54 -22.51
N ALA A 16 -26.50 5.64 -21.21
CA ALA A 16 -27.52 5.51 -20.18
C ALA A 16 -27.15 6.38 -18.96
N ALA A 17 -28.00 7.36 -18.66
CA ALA A 17 -27.99 8.11 -17.40
C ALA A 17 -28.98 7.46 -16.40
N LEU A 18 -29.18 8.11 -15.23
CA LEU A 18 -30.02 7.73 -14.06
C LEU A 18 -29.21 7.03 -12.94
N ALA A 19 -29.42 7.29 -11.65
CA ALA A 19 -30.09 8.42 -10.96
C ALA A 19 -29.62 8.48 -9.49
N LEU A 20 -29.93 9.56 -8.76
CA LEU A 20 -29.52 9.76 -7.36
C LEU A 20 -30.22 8.79 -6.40
N GLY A 21 -29.47 8.27 -5.43
CA GLY A 21 -29.99 7.51 -4.28
C GLY A 21 -29.49 8.06 -2.95
N ALA A 22 -30.11 9.14 -2.45
CA ALA A 22 -29.78 9.74 -1.15
C ALA A 22 -30.86 9.42 -0.10
N CYS A 23 -30.56 8.49 0.80
CA CYS A 23 -31.33 8.18 2.01
C CYS A 23 -30.38 8.29 3.24
N GLY A 24 -30.80 8.74 4.42
CA GLY A 24 -32.09 9.32 4.78
C GLY A 24 -32.13 9.78 6.26
N LYS A 25 -32.48 11.05 6.46
CA LYS A 25 -33.27 11.63 7.56
C LYS A 25 -33.37 10.90 8.92
N LYS A 26 -32.87 11.54 9.98
CA LYS A 26 -33.59 11.65 11.27
C LYS A 26 -33.24 12.94 12.03
N ASN A 27 -34.25 13.57 12.61
CA ASN A 27 -34.16 14.85 13.33
C ASN A 27 -33.90 14.62 14.83
N GLY A 28 -33.35 15.62 15.54
CA GLY A 28 -33.25 15.65 17.00
C GLY A 28 -32.91 17.06 17.52
N GLU A 29 -33.89 17.71 18.13
CA GLU A 29 -33.85 19.08 18.69
C GLU A 29 -33.26 19.09 20.12
N ALA A 30 -32.85 20.28 20.59
CA ALA A 30 -32.71 20.74 21.99
C ALA A 30 -31.30 20.90 22.60
N ALA A 31 -30.95 22.16 22.85
CA ALA A 31 -30.15 22.66 23.98
C ALA A 31 -31.11 23.36 24.98
N PRO A 32 -30.70 23.90 26.16
CA PRO A 32 -29.39 23.92 26.84
C PRO A 32 -29.46 23.14 28.20
N ALA A 33 -28.69 23.33 29.28
CA ALA A 33 -27.58 24.23 29.65
C ALA A 33 -26.66 23.58 30.73
N PRO A 34 -25.42 24.06 30.94
CA PRO A 34 -24.63 23.76 32.14
C PRO A 34 -25.02 24.65 33.34
N SER A 35 -25.05 24.07 34.54
CA SER A 35 -25.35 24.78 35.80
C SER A 35 -24.10 25.32 36.51
N GLU A 36 -24.30 26.20 37.48
CA GLU A 36 -23.30 26.98 38.23
C GLU A 36 -22.25 26.19 39.06
N ALA A 37 -21.15 26.89 39.37
CA ALA A 37 -20.14 26.59 40.39
C ALA A 37 -20.52 27.28 41.74
N PRO A 38 -19.64 27.52 42.75
CA PRO A 38 -18.31 27.02 43.12
C PRO A 38 -18.43 26.28 44.50
N PRO A 39 -17.64 26.41 45.61
CA PRO A 39 -16.33 27.03 45.89
C PRO A 39 -15.32 26.07 46.59
N ALA A 40 -14.50 26.60 47.52
CA ALA A 40 -13.36 25.99 48.23
C ALA A 40 -13.68 25.71 49.73
N ALA A 41 -12.86 25.07 50.58
CA ALA A 41 -11.44 25.31 50.84
C ALA A 41 -10.80 24.31 51.85
N ALA A 42 -9.45 24.34 51.92
CA ALA A 42 -8.57 23.76 52.97
C ALA A 42 -8.55 22.21 53.08
N THR A 43 -7.49 21.53 53.56
CA THR A 43 -6.28 21.96 54.30
C THR A 43 -5.12 20.99 53.99
N ALA A 44 -3.85 21.43 54.05
CA ALA A 44 -2.67 20.53 54.10
C ALA A 44 -2.32 20.20 55.58
N PRO A 45 -1.66 19.06 55.89
CA PRO A 45 -0.18 19.05 55.83
C PRO A 45 0.55 17.70 55.54
N ALA A 46 1.79 17.84 55.07
CA ALA A 46 3.02 17.05 55.32
C ALA A 46 3.02 15.49 55.38
N SER A 47 3.62 14.91 54.34
CA SER A 47 4.79 14.00 54.37
C SER A 47 4.86 12.74 55.27
N ALA A 48 4.84 11.57 54.61
CA ALA A 48 5.69 10.43 54.94
C ALA A 48 6.11 9.69 53.65
N PRO A 49 7.37 9.25 53.48
CA PRO A 49 7.80 8.52 52.29
C PRO A 49 7.43 7.05 52.42
N VAL A 50 6.39 6.61 51.70
CA VAL A 50 6.10 5.18 51.52
C VAL A 50 7.01 4.65 50.42
N PRO A 51 7.78 3.56 50.64
CA PRO A 51 8.59 2.97 49.57
C PRO A 51 7.66 2.45 48.47
N ALA A 52 7.88 2.92 47.24
CA ALA A 52 7.09 2.47 46.11
C ALA A 52 7.27 0.95 45.90
N PRO A 53 6.19 0.16 45.81
CA PRO A 53 6.31 -1.21 45.36
C PRO A 53 6.90 -1.20 43.95
N ALA A 54 7.92 -2.02 43.72
CA ALA A 54 8.65 -2.05 42.46
C ALA A 54 7.69 -2.26 41.28
N THR A 55 7.80 -1.39 40.28
CA THR A 55 7.15 -1.58 38.99
C THR A 55 7.72 -2.81 38.31
N THR A 56 7.11 -3.97 38.55
CA THR A 56 7.22 -5.12 37.65
C THR A 56 6.54 -4.72 36.35
N ALA A 57 7.30 -4.07 35.45
CA ALA A 57 6.91 -3.92 34.08
C ALA A 57 6.55 -5.32 33.53
N PRO A 58 5.41 -5.50 32.85
CA PRO A 58 5.15 -6.77 32.23
C PRO A 58 6.22 -6.99 31.17
N THR A 59 7.12 -7.94 31.43
CA THR A 59 7.93 -8.55 30.38
C THR A 59 6.94 -9.23 29.45
N ALA A 60 6.51 -8.50 28.42
CA ALA A 60 5.60 -9.00 27.41
C ALA A 60 6.25 -10.23 26.78
N MET A 61 5.78 -11.40 27.20
CA MET A 61 6.25 -12.66 26.67
C MET A 61 5.82 -12.69 25.21
N ASN A 62 6.77 -12.41 24.31
CA ASN A 62 6.57 -12.46 22.88
C ASN A 62 6.24 -13.91 22.52
N ASN A 63 4.94 -14.21 22.55
CA ASN A 63 4.43 -15.56 22.39
C ASN A 63 4.59 -15.91 20.91
N GLY A 64 5.66 -16.64 20.61
CA GLY A 64 6.15 -16.87 19.25
C GLY A 64 5.18 -17.69 18.42
N ALA A 65 4.18 -17.03 17.84
CA ALA A 65 3.58 -17.49 16.61
C ALA A 65 4.70 -17.61 15.56
N PRO A 66 4.72 -18.67 14.73
CA PRO A 66 5.63 -18.72 13.59
C PRO A 66 5.38 -17.48 12.75
N ALA A 67 6.41 -16.66 12.57
CA ALA A 67 6.32 -15.43 11.80
C ALA A 67 6.13 -15.79 10.32
N ALA A 68 4.88 -15.89 9.88
CA ALA A 68 4.54 -16.09 8.47
C ALA A 68 5.16 -14.98 7.60
N VAL A 69 5.31 -15.26 6.30
CA VAL A 69 5.81 -14.26 5.36
C VAL A 69 4.90 -13.02 5.39
N THR A 70 5.51 -11.84 5.43
CA THR A 70 4.83 -10.54 5.42
C THR A 70 5.59 -9.58 4.52
N VAL A 71 4.86 -8.69 3.83
CA VAL A 71 5.46 -7.59 3.06
C VAL A 71 5.71 -6.39 3.98
N GLY A 72 6.90 -5.83 3.90
CA GLY A 72 7.33 -4.60 4.58
C GLY A 72 7.35 -3.42 3.61
N SER A 73 8.54 -2.87 3.37
CA SER A 73 8.75 -1.77 2.44
C SER A 73 8.54 -2.19 0.97
N MET A 74 7.97 -1.28 0.18
CA MET A 74 7.93 -1.35 -1.27
C MET A 74 8.51 -0.06 -1.84
N GLU A 75 9.43 -0.14 -2.81
CA GLU A 75 9.98 1.03 -3.48
C GLU A 75 10.02 0.90 -5.01
N LEU A 76 9.78 2.02 -5.69
CA LEU A 76 9.82 2.15 -7.13
C LEU A 76 11.09 2.88 -7.59
N GLY A 77 11.62 2.47 -8.73
CA GLY A 77 12.78 3.11 -9.34
C GLY A 77 13.17 2.55 -10.71
N SER A 78 14.18 3.14 -11.33
CA SER A 78 14.64 2.76 -12.68
C SER A 78 15.87 1.85 -12.71
N THR A 79 16.48 1.57 -11.55
CA THR A 79 17.66 0.71 -11.41
C THR A 79 17.67 0.01 -10.05
N VAL A 80 18.11 -1.26 -10.02
CA VAL A 80 18.36 -2.05 -8.81
C VAL A 80 19.82 -2.45 -8.67
N ASP A 81 20.25 -2.77 -7.45
CA ASP A 81 21.54 -3.41 -7.16
C ASP A 81 21.46 -4.96 -7.25
N ALA A 82 22.56 -5.63 -6.92
CA ALA A 82 22.65 -7.10 -6.89
C ALA A 82 21.80 -7.76 -5.78
N ASN A 83 21.27 -6.98 -4.82
CA ASN A 83 20.38 -7.41 -3.75
C ASN A 83 18.91 -6.98 -4.03
N HIS A 84 18.60 -6.61 -5.27
CA HIS A 84 17.29 -6.13 -5.72
C HIS A 84 16.83 -4.79 -5.11
N LYS A 85 17.69 -4.07 -4.38
CA LYS A 85 17.35 -2.77 -3.79
C LYS A 85 17.39 -1.67 -4.84
N ILE A 86 16.43 -0.74 -4.77
CA ILE A 86 16.39 0.43 -5.66
C ILE A 86 17.59 1.34 -5.43
N LEU A 87 18.32 1.67 -6.51
CA LEU A 87 19.40 2.65 -6.51
C LEU A 87 18.96 4.02 -7.03
N ALA A 88 18.04 4.04 -8.00
CA ALA A 88 17.49 5.25 -8.61
C ALA A 88 15.98 5.33 -8.34
N SER A 89 15.61 5.82 -7.15
CA SER A 89 14.21 5.85 -6.70
C SER A 89 13.40 6.95 -7.38
N GLY A 90 12.13 6.65 -7.65
CA GLY A 90 11.21 7.59 -8.28
C GLY A 90 9.83 7.02 -8.54
N THR A 91 8.88 7.90 -8.81
CA THR A 91 7.49 7.58 -9.21
C THR A 91 7.11 8.26 -10.54
N SER A 92 8.13 8.65 -11.31
CA SER A 92 7.98 9.35 -12.58
C SER A 92 9.10 8.91 -13.51
N PHE A 93 8.73 8.31 -14.64
CA PHE A 93 9.63 7.59 -15.53
C PHE A 93 9.46 8.05 -16.97
N ALA A 94 10.54 8.00 -17.75
CA ALA A 94 10.47 8.24 -19.18
C ALA A 94 9.79 7.04 -19.88
N PRO A 95 9.16 7.23 -21.05
CA PRO A 95 8.48 6.15 -21.78
C PRO A 95 9.29 4.88 -22.01
N LYS A 96 10.63 4.97 -22.08
CA LYS A 96 11.51 3.81 -22.37
C LYS A 96 12.31 3.31 -21.16
N ASP A 97 12.04 3.81 -19.97
CA ASP A 97 12.68 3.30 -18.76
C ASP A 97 12.24 1.85 -18.49
N THR A 98 13.12 1.08 -17.83
CA THR A 98 12.68 -0.13 -17.13
C THR A 98 12.29 0.29 -15.72
N ILE A 99 11.08 -0.07 -15.30
CA ILE A 99 10.51 0.33 -14.01
C ILE A 99 10.57 -0.89 -13.10
N TYR A 100 11.21 -0.75 -11.95
CA TYR A 100 11.38 -1.77 -10.93
C TYR A 100 10.50 -1.50 -9.72
N ALA A 101 9.93 -2.56 -9.14
CA ALA A 101 9.29 -2.56 -7.84
C ALA A 101 10.07 -3.50 -6.91
N SER A 102 10.91 -2.94 -6.05
CA SER A 102 11.58 -3.66 -4.96
C SER A 102 10.60 -3.85 -3.80
N VAL A 103 10.43 -5.08 -3.34
CA VAL A 103 9.58 -5.44 -2.21
C VAL A 103 10.44 -6.16 -1.18
N ASP A 104 10.48 -5.60 0.03
CA ASP A 104 11.06 -6.26 1.19
C ASP A 104 10.01 -7.15 1.84
N THR A 105 10.40 -8.38 2.17
CA THR A 105 9.59 -9.34 2.94
C THR A 105 10.31 -9.72 4.23
N THR A 106 9.55 -10.13 5.24
CA THR A 106 10.08 -10.66 6.50
C THR A 106 9.27 -11.87 6.97
N GLY A 107 9.77 -12.60 7.96
CA GLY A 107 9.19 -13.86 8.42
C GLY A 107 9.82 -15.07 7.72
N SER A 108 9.14 -16.21 7.77
CA SER A 108 9.61 -17.47 7.20
C SER A 108 8.45 -18.35 6.72
N GLY A 109 8.78 -19.27 5.80
CA GLY A 109 7.83 -20.19 5.17
C GLY A 109 7.66 -19.94 3.67
N ASN A 110 6.77 -20.72 3.06
CA ASN A 110 6.46 -20.58 1.64
C ASN A 110 5.35 -19.55 1.43
N ALA A 111 5.50 -18.69 0.43
CA ALA A 111 4.49 -17.73 -0.01
C ALA A 111 4.65 -17.43 -1.50
N THR A 112 3.63 -16.87 -2.15
CA THR A 112 3.73 -16.36 -3.52
C THR A 112 3.54 -14.84 -3.53
N LEU A 113 4.58 -14.12 -3.94
CA LEU A 113 4.55 -12.68 -4.13
C LEU A 113 4.27 -12.38 -5.61
N ALA A 114 3.32 -11.52 -5.91
CA ALA A 114 2.96 -11.15 -7.29
C ALA A 114 2.88 -9.63 -7.45
N ALA A 115 3.31 -9.12 -8.60
CA ALA A 115 3.21 -7.72 -8.98
C ALA A 115 2.36 -7.57 -10.23
N LYS A 116 1.26 -6.83 -10.12
CA LYS A 116 0.34 -6.52 -11.23
C LYS A 116 0.42 -5.04 -11.56
N TRP A 117 0.78 -4.74 -12.81
CA TRP A 117 0.97 -3.39 -13.32
C TRP A 117 -0.24 -3.00 -14.16
N THR A 118 -0.85 -1.85 -13.87
CA THR A 118 -2.09 -1.37 -14.49
C THR A 118 -1.99 0.08 -14.94
N THR A 119 -2.75 0.45 -15.98
CA THR A 119 -3.07 1.87 -16.26
C THR A 119 -4.10 2.39 -15.25
N GLN A 120 -4.27 3.71 -15.18
CA GLN A 120 -5.33 4.34 -14.37
C GLN A 120 -6.75 3.83 -14.70
N ASP A 121 -6.99 3.40 -15.95
CA ASP A 121 -8.26 2.81 -16.40
C ASP A 121 -8.45 1.34 -15.97
N GLY A 122 -7.50 0.77 -15.24
CA GLY A 122 -7.51 -0.61 -14.76
C GLY A 122 -7.06 -1.66 -15.78
N GLN A 123 -6.57 -1.26 -16.96
CA GLN A 123 -5.99 -2.22 -17.92
C GLN A 123 -4.68 -2.79 -17.37
N VAL A 124 -4.61 -4.11 -17.19
CA VAL A 124 -3.35 -4.80 -16.87
C VAL A 124 -2.41 -4.71 -18.06
N VAL A 125 -1.22 -4.14 -17.85
CA VAL A 125 -0.17 -4.00 -18.86
C VAL A 125 0.96 -5.00 -18.68
N HIS A 126 1.14 -5.52 -17.46
CA HIS A 126 2.06 -6.60 -17.14
C HIS A 126 1.68 -7.23 -15.79
N GLU A 127 1.99 -8.50 -15.60
CA GLU A 127 1.88 -9.20 -14.32
C GLU A 127 3.01 -10.22 -14.23
N ASP A 128 3.65 -10.31 -13.06
CA ASP A 128 4.70 -11.28 -12.77
C ASP A 128 4.53 -11.85 -11.35
N SER A 129 5.04 -13.06 -11.10
CA SER A 129 4.91 -13.72 -9.80
C SER A 129 6.10 -14.58 -9.44
N LYS A 130 6.41 -14.62 -8.14
CA LYS A 130 7.56 -15.28 -7.54
C LYS A 130 7.12 -16.09 -6.33
N SER A 131 7.33 -17.40 -6.36
CA SER A 131 7.27 -18.22 -5.15
C SER A 131 8.53 -17.97 -4.30
N LEU A 132 8.32 -17.69 -3.02
CA LEU A 132 9.34 -17.48 -2.01
C LEU A 132 9.38 -18.68 -1.07
N ASN A 133 10.58 -19.05 -0.63
CA ASN A 133 10.80 -19.95 0.51
C ASN A 133 11.61 -19.14 1.54
N ALA A 134 10.93 -18.22 2.22
CA ALA A 134 11.58 -17.24 3.08
C ALA A 134 12.15 -17.91 4.34
N MET A 135 13.36 -17.50 4.73
CA MET A 135 14.02 -17.93 5.96
C MET A 135 14.38 -16.77 6.90
N GLY A 136 13.85 -15.58 6.59
CA GLY A 136 14.16 -14.31 7.24
C GLY A 136 13.84 -13.14 6.30
N PRO A 137 14.40 -11.94 6.56
CA PRO A 137 14.26 -10.81 5.65
C PRO A 137 14.86 -11.07 4.27
N GLU A 138 14.09 -10.82 3.21
CA GLU A 138 14.50 -10.98 1.80
C GLU A 138 13.96 -9.83 0.95
N THR A 139 14.57 -9.58 -0.21
CA THR A 139 14.13 -8.55 -1.17
C THR A 139 13.92 -9.16 -2.55
N THR A 140 12.71 -8.98 -3.08
CA THR A 140 12.35 -9.36 -4.45
C THR A 140 12.09 -8.11 -5.27
N ALA A 141 12.73 -7.97 -6.44
CA ALA A 141 12.36 -6.96 -7.41
C ALA A 141 11.56 -7.57 -8.56
N PHE A 142 10.41 -6.96 -8.84
CA PHE A 142 9.67 -7.13 -10.09
C PHE A 142 10.05 -6.01 -11.06
N MET A 143 9.91 -6.23 -12.36
CA MET A 143 10.19 -5.19 -13.36
C MET A 143 9.20 -5.20 -14.51
N ILE A 144 9.05 -4.05 -15.16
CA ILE A 144 8.32 -3.90 -16.41
C ILE A 144 9.15 -3.02 -17.37
N SER A 145 9.23 -3.41 -18.64
CA SER A 145 9.86 -2.62 -19.70
C SER A 145 9.07 -2.77 -21.01
N LYS A 146 9.19 -1.78 -21.91
CA LYS A 146 8.49 -1.78 -23.19
C LYS A 146 9.37 -1.17 -24.29
N PRO A 147 9.84 -1.95 -25.31
CA PRO A 147 10.73 -1.44 -26.35
C PRO A 147 10.19 -0.25 -27.16
N ASP A 148 8.89 -0.28 -27.49
CA ASP A 148 8.18 0.82 -28.18
C ASP A 148 7.93 2.03 -27.27
N GLY A 149 8.12 1.85 -25.96
CA GLY A 149 7.78 2.78 -24.90
C GLY A 149 6.38 2.58 -24.31
N PHE A 150 6.23 2.93 -23.04
CA PHE A 150 4.95 3.07 -22.36
C PHE A 150 4.21 4.33 -22.85
N PRO A 151 2.88 4.27 -23.05
CA PRO A 151 2.07 5.47 -23.20
C PRO A 151 2.27 6.43 -22.01
N ALA A 152 2.33 7.74 -22.27
CA ALA A 152 2.34 8.71 -21.19
C ALA A 152 1.00 8.67 -20.42
N GLY A 153 1.05 8.76 -19.10
CA GLY A 153 -0.13 8.63 -18.24
C GLY A 153 0.19 8.18 -16.82
N ASN A 154 -0.87 7.93 -16.05
CA ASN A 154 -0.79 7.41 -14.68
C ASN A 154 -0.96 5.90 -14.67
N TYR A 155 -0.22 5.26 -13.79
CA TYR A 155 -0.14 3.81 -13.64
C TYR A 155 -0.11 3.43 -12.16
N LYS A 156 -0.44 2.18 -11.87
CA LYS A 156 -0.39 1.57 -10.54
C LYS A 156 0.28 0.22 -10.62
N VAL A 157 1.09 -0.10 -9.61
CA VAL A 157 1.52 -1.47 -9.33
C VAL A 157 0.92 -1.94 -8.01
N ASP A 158 0.16 -3.05 -8.08
CA ASP A 158 -0.38 -3.75 -6.92
C ASP A 158 0.55 -4.93 -6.57
N ILE A 159 0.96 -5.02 -5.31
CA ILE A 159 1.70 -6.18 -4.78
C ILE A 159 0.74 -7.06 -3.99
N SER A 160 0.71 -8.35 -4.33
CA SER A 160 -0.09 -9.36 -3.65
C SER A 160 0.78 -10.44 -3.02
N LEU A 161 0.41 -10.88 -1.82
CA LEU A 161 0.99 -12.03 -1.13
C LEU A 161 -0.10 -13.11 -1.01
N ASP A 162 0.18 -14.31 -1.54
CA ASP A 162 -0.76 -15.44 -1.61
C ASP A 162 -2.14 -15.07 -2.18
N GLY A 163 -2.13 -14.27 -3.26
CA GLY A 163 -3.32 -13.78 -3.95
C GLY A 163 -4.09 -12.67 -3.21
N LYS A 164 -3.63 -12.22 -2.05
CA LYS A 164 -4.18 -11.06 -1.33
C LYS A 164 -3.34 -9.83 -1.59
N GLN A 165 -3.95 -8.75 -2.09
CA GLN A 165 -3.25 -7.48 -2.23
C GLN A 165 -2.81 -6.95 -0.85
N VAL A 166 -1.53 -6.60 -0.73
CA VAL A 166 -0.90 -6.13 0.52
C VAL A 166 -0.21 -4.77 0.36
N ALA A 167 0.17 -4.36 -0.85
CA ALA A 167 0.65 -3.01 -1.13
C ALA A 167 0.19 -2.50 -2.51
N SER A 168 0.26 -1.18 -2.70
CA SER A 168 0.04 -0.48 -3.98
C SER A 168 0.96 0.74 -4.03
N LYS A 169 1.57 1.00 -5.19
CA LYS A 169 2.20 2.30 -5.49
C LYS A 169 1.74 2.82 -6.84
N ASP A 170 1.39 4.11 -6.86
CA ASP A 170 1.08 4.86 -8.07
C ASP A 170 2.35 5.50 -8.65
N PHE A 171 2.43 5.57 -9.98
CA PHE A 171 3.51 6.23 -10.70
C PHE A 171 3.01 6.85 -12.01
N SER A 172 3.87 7.65 -12.64
CA SER A 172 3.61 8.32 -13.90
C SER A 172 4.65 7.97 -14.96
N VAL A 173 4.23 7.91 -16.22
CA VAL A 173 5.11 7.94 -17.38
C VAL A 173 4.90 9.26 -18.11
N ARG A 174 5.97 10.01 -18.38
CA ARG A 174 5.91 11.32 -19.07
C ARG A 174 7.25 11.74 -19.67
#